data_AF-A0A1H0G7E7-F1
#
_entry.id   AF-A0A1H0G7E7-F1
#
_cell.length_a   1.000
_cell.length_b   1.000
_cell.length_c   1.000
_cell.angle_alpha   90.00
_cell.angle_beta   90.00
_cell.angle_gamma   90.00
#
_symmetry.space_group_name_H-M   'P 1'
#
loop_
_entity.id
_entity.type
_entity.pdbx_description
1 polymer ?
#
loop_
_entity_poly.entity_id
_entity_poly.type
_entity_poly.pdbx_seq_one_letter_code
_entity_poly.pdbx_strand_id
1 'polypeptide(L)'
;MSLEIPVRRDTVRRQAEAMLTVLDSLLPGHRDALGRDPVEVLRTWPEVDYREVPPAETGSRCSVAGAYYGSEDPPLLTVADATSPGRRAFTALHELGHHLQQSDPDLAETVDLHEAAADQFEDAACDAFAADVILSEELVTRHLPAGTPTADNVVALRRGSTASRAAVCVRAAQHLSSPGHVLLLDAEGTVQFAASHLMPRPGRGSDQSSAEVIRHALGNPTGQGRSRGRTRLLYRNGIQGDELYAQAAPMDGYLLVVAVTDHAPWETGFTLPIAQNGPAAAWRICVRPECGEEFRTFEGPCARCGNHTCTKCGRCACAPAVKERDCTRCGLRLPARLFDGAANRCRDCS
;
A
#
# COMPACT_ATOMS: atom_id res chain seq x y z
N MET A 1 -5.54 -13.68 21.75
CA MET A 1 -5.57 -13.55 20.28
C MET A 1 -6.78 -12.68 19.97
N SER A 2 -6.60 -11.37 20.06
CA SER A 2 -7.69 -10.40 19.87
C SER A 2 -8.02 -10.39 18.38
N LEU A 3 -9.24 -10.77 18.04
CA LEU A 3 -9.77 -10.61 16.69
C LEU A 3 -10.00 -9.11 16.50
N GLU A 4 -9.13 -8.44 15.74
CA GLU A 4 -9.40 -7.08 15.25
C GLU A 4 -10.72 -7.15 14.46
N ILE A 5 -11.76 -6.52 14.99
CA ILE A 5 -13.04 -6.38 14.28
C ILE A 5 -12.82 -5.25 13.27
N PRO A 6 -12.81 -5.53 11.95
CA PRO A 6 -12.58 -4.48 10.97
C PRO A 6 -13.75 -3.50 10.98
N VAL A 7 -13.43 -2.23 11.22
CA VAL A 7 -14.38 -1.12 11.11
C VAL A 7 -14.91 -1.06 9.68
N ARG A 8 -16.23 -0.89 9.53
CA ARG A 8 -16.84 -0.86 8.20
C ARG A 8 -16.54 0.47 7.50
N ARG A 9 -16.17 0.41 6.22
CA ARG A 9 -15.79 1.61 5.46
C ARG A 9 -16.92 2.61 5.26
N ASP A 10 -18.16 2.13 5.18
CA ASP A 10 -19.35 2.97 5.00
C ASP A 10 -19.69 3.79 6.26
N THR A 11 -19.42 3.25 7.45
CA THR A 11 -19.62 4.00 8.70
C THR A 11 -18.55 5.08 8.85
N VAL A 12 -17.30 4.76 8.55
CA VAL A 12 -16.18 5.73 8.54
C VAL A 12 -16.46 6.90 7.58
N ARG A 13 -16.96 6.60 6.38
CA ARG A 13 -17.29 7.66 5.40
C ARG A 13 -18.41 8.57 5.89
N ARG A 14 -19.46 8.01 6.48
CA ARG A 14 -20.56 8.81 7.07
C ARG A 14 -20.09 9.70 8.21
N GLN A 15 -19.18 9.20 9.06
CA GLN A 15 -18.59 10.02 10.13
C GLN A 15 -17.78 11.18 9.55
N ALA A 16 -16.93 10.93 8.56
CA ALA A 16 -16.16 11.98 7.89
C ALA A 16 -17.07 13.03 7.21
N GLU A 17 -18.18 12.62 6.59
CA GLU A 17 -19.20 13.54 6.03
C GLU A 17 -19.88 14.39 7.13
N ALA A 18 -20.13 13.81 8.30
CA ALA A 18 -20.66 14.54 9.45
C ALA A 18 -19.62 15.54 10.00
N MET A 19 -18.34 15.15 10.12
CA MET A 19 -17.24 16.04 10.50
C MET A 19 -17.10 17.23 9.53
N LEU A 20 -17.26 16.97 8.24
CA LEU A 20 -17.28 18.01 7.20
C LEU A 20 -18.45 19.00 7.42
N THR A 21 -19.64 18.52 7.79
CA THR A 21 -20.79 19.37 8.14
C THR A 21 -20.54 20.24 9.37
N VAL A 22 -19.92 19.67 10.41
CA VAL A 22 -19.55 20.41 11.63
C VAL A 22 -18.49 21.47 11.30
N LEU A 23 -17.47 21.11 10.52
CA LEU A 23 -16.44 22.04 10.06
C LEU A 23 -17.04 23.25 9.32
N ASP A 24 -17.98 23.03 8.40
CA ASP A 24 -18.61 24.12 7.64
C ASP A 24 -19.48 25.02 8.53
N SER A 25 -19.93 24.51 9.68
CA SER A 25 -20.70 25.27 10.66
C SER A 25 -19.79 26.13 11.55
N LEU A 26 -18.64 25.60 11.98
CA LEU A 26 -17.68 26.30 12.82
C LEU A 26 -16.84 27.30 12.02
N LEU A 27 -16.45 26.96 10.79
CA LEU A 27 -15.58 27.76 9.94
C LEU A 27 -16.16 27.93 8.52
N PRO A 28 -17.29 28.64 8.35
CA PRO A 28 -17.98 28.76 7.07
C PRO A 28 -17.08 29.28 5.95
N GLY A 29 -17.08 28.58 4.81
CA GLY A 29 -16.35 28.99 3.61
C GLY A 29 -14.82 28.77 3.64
N HIS A 30 -14.26 28.18 4.70
CA HIS A 30 -12.82 27.99 4.83
C HIS A 30 -12.32 26.60 4.40
N ARG A 31 -13.21 25.66 4.04
CA ARG A 31 -12.82 24.30 3.61
C ARG A 31 -11.79 24.32 2.47
N ASP A 32 -11.98 25.20 1.49
CA ASP A 32 -11.04 25.37 0.38
C ASP A 32 -9.67 25.91 0.83
N ALA A 33 -9.67 26.83 1.80
CA ALA A 33 -8.44 27.37 2.37
C ALA A 33 -7.70 26.28 3.16
N LEU A 34 -8.43 25.51 3.97
CA LEU A 34 -7.90 24.34 4.69
C LEU A 34 -7.33 23.30 3.73
N GLY A 35 -7.96 23.04 2.58
CA GLY A 35 -7.41 22.11 1.59
C GLY A 35 -6.09 22.58 0.96
N ARG A 36 -5.87 23.91 0.87
CA ARG A 36 -4.65 24.50 0.29
C ARG A 36 -3.54 24.66 1.32
N ASP A 37 -3.84 25.24 2.47
CA ASP A 37 -2.87 25.43 3.55
C ASP A 37 -3.57 25.28 4.91
N PRO A 38 -3.72 24.05 5.43
CA PRO A 38 -4.36 23.84 6.72
C PRO A 38 -3.59 24.50 7.85
N VAL A 39 -2.27 24.56 7.74
CA VAL A 39 -1.39 25.07 8.79
C VAL A 39 -1.58 26.58 8.97
N GLU A 40 -1.64 27.33 7.86
CA GLU A 40 -1.92 28.76 7.91
C GLU A 40 -3.28 29.05 8.52
N VAL A 41 -4.33 28.34 8.10
CA VAL A 41 -5.69 28.54 8.63
C VAL A 41 -5.73 28.22 10.12
N LEU A 42 -5.22 27.07 10.54
CA LEU A 42 -5.27 26.61 11.94
C LEU A 42 -4.48 27.53 12.88
N ARG A 43 -3.38 28.14 12.43
CA ARG A 43 -2.63 29.14 13.22
C ARG A 43 -3.43 30.41 13.53
N THR A 44 -4.43 30.71 12.72
CA THR A 44 -5.23 31.93 12.86
C THR A 44 -6.59 31.70 13.50
N TRP A 45 -6.96 30.44 13.71
CA TRP A 45 -8.28 30.09 14.24
C TRP A 45 -8.26 30.06 15.77
N PRO A 46 -9.03 30.93 16.46
CA PRO A 46 -8.96 31.06 17.93
C PRO A 46 -9.48 29.84 18.72
N GLU A 47 -10.20 28.90 18.12
CA GLU A 47 -10.75 27.75 18.85
C GLU A 47 -9.71 26.67 19.16
N VAL A 48 -8.54 26.74 18.51
CA VAL A 48 -7.45 25.78 18.69
C VAL A 48 -6.11 26.50 18.74
N ASP A 49 -5.18 26.03 19.57
CA ASP A 49 -3.77 26.40 19.47
C ASP A 49 -3.04 25.41 18.56
N TYR A 50 -2.22 25.90 17.62
CA TYR A 50 -1.48 25.06 16.68
C TYR A 50 0.03 25.24 16.87
N ARG A 51 0.75 24.14 17.10
CA ARG A 51 2.21 24.14 17.28
C ARG A 51 2.92 23.09 16.43
N GLU A 52 3.96 23.52 15.73
CA GLU A 52 4.94 22.59 15.17
C GLU A 52 5.98 22.25 16.24
N VAL A 53 6.23 20.95 16.45
CA VAL A 53 7.12 20.45 17.51
C VAL A 53 8.13 19.44 16.94
N PRO A 54 9.27 19.21 17.60
CA PRO A 54 10.17 18.14 17.22
C PRO A 54 9.48 16.76 17.25
N PRO A 55 9.85 15.79 16.38
CA PRO A 55 9.19 14.48 16.33
C PRO A 55 9.23 13.66 17.63
N ALA A 56 10.19 13.95 18.52
CA ALA A 56 10.29 13.30 19.82
C ALA A 56 9.19 13.72 20.80
N GLU A 57 8.51 14.84 20.52
CA GLU A 57 7.51 15.46 21.39
C GLU A 57 6.08 15.17 20.93
N THR A 58 5.88 14.54 19.76
CA THR A 58 4.57 14.07 19.32
C THR A 58 4.19 12.77 20.04
N GLY A 59 2.97 12.71 20.59
CA GLY A 59 2.46 11.53 21.30
C GLY A 59 2.41 10.26 20.43
N SER A 60 2.58 9.09 21.04
CA SER A 60 2.71 7.80 20.34
C SER A 60 1.38 7.07 20.10
N ARG A 61 0.23 7.74 20.20
CA ARG A 61 -1.09 7.07 20.23
C ARG A 61 -1.80 6.99 18.87
N CYS A 62 -1.43 7.82 17.90
CA CYS A 62 -2.12 7.90 16.62
C CYS A 62 -1.26 7.42 15.43
N SER A 63 -1.90 7.18 14.29
CA SER A 63 -1.27 6.73 13.04
C SER A 63 -0.40 7.81 12.36
N VAL A 64 -0.54 9.06 12.79
CA VAL A 64 0.18 10.24 12.27
C VAL A 64 1.19 10.79 13.28
N ALA A 65 2.14 11.61 12.80
CA ALA A 65 3.14 12.27 13.64
C ALA A 65 2.59 13.58 14.22
N GLY A 66 1.52 13.47 15.00
CA GLY A 66 0.80 14.56 15.63
C GLY A 66 0.12 14.12 16.92
N ALA A 67 -0.42 15.09 17.66
CA ALA A 67 -1.26 14.82 18.81
C ALA A 67 -2.23 15.97 19.10
N TYR A 68 -3.44 15.60 19.49
CA TYR A 68 -4.49 16.46 19.99
C TYR A 68 -4.58 16.42 21.52
N TYR A 69 -4.65 17.60 22.14
CA TYR A 69 -4.79 17.78 23.59
C TYR A 69 -6.06 18.60 23.91
N GLY A 70 -7.20 17.91 24.02
CA GLY A 70 -8.50 18.53 24.29
C GLY A 70 -8.69 19.11 25.71
N SER A 71 -7.77 18.83 26.64
CA SER A 71 -7.83 19.35 28.02
C SER A 71 -7.21 20.73 28.20
N GLU A 72 -6.51 21.24 27.18
CA GLU A 72 -5.93 22.59 27.16
C GLU A 72 -6.99 23.65 26.80
N ASP A 73 -6.74 24.92 27.14
CA ASP A 73 -7.63 26.05 26.84
C ASP A 73 -6.86 27.19 26.14
N PRO A 74 -7.01 27.39 24.81
CA PRO A 74 -7.79 26.54 23.89
C PRO A 74 -7.13 25.16 23.67
N PRO A 75 -7.87 24.15 23.15
CA PRO A 75 -7.33 22.85 22.79
C PRO A 75 -6.09 22.94 21.89
N LEU A 76 -5.08 22.12 22.16
CA LEU A 76 -3.78 22.20 21.48
C LEU A 76 -3.62 21.08 20.44
N LEU A 77 -3.24 21.46 19.22
CA LEU A 77 -2.89 20.59 18.10
C LEU A 77 -1.38 20.68 17.87
N THR A 78 -0.69 19.54 17.96
CA THR A 78 0.74 19.45 17.71
C THR A 78 1.04 18.63 16.46
N VAL A 79 1.99 19.09 15.65
CA VAL A 79 2.44 18.40 14.42
C VAL A 79 3.96 18.36 14.36
N ALA A 80 4.53 17.21 14.01
CA ALA A 80 5.97 17.06 13.85
C ALA A 80 6.53 17.92 12.68
N ASP A 81 7.49 18.79 13.00
CA ASP A 81 8.11 19.75 12.07
C ASP A 81 8.93 19.08 10.94
N ALA A 82 9.52 17.90 11.22
CA ALA A 82 10.42 17.16 10.33
C ALA A 82 9.72 16.39 9.19
N THR A 83 8.43 16.61 8.97
CA THR A 83 7.68 15.93 7.91
C THR A 83 7.54 16.78 6.65
N SER A 84 7.32 16.15 5.49
CA SER A 84 7.11 16.88 4.24
C SER A 84 5.85 17.76 4.33
N PRO A 85 5.74 18.86 3.55
CA PRO A 85 4.60 19.77 3.62
C PRO A 85 3.24 19.05 3.51
N GLY A 86 3.10 18.11 2.56
CA GLY A 86 1.86 17.34 2.41
C GLY A 86 1.56 16.37 3.57
N ARG A 87 2.59 15.88 4.28
CA ARG A 87 2.39 15.09 5.50
C ARG A 87 1.98 15.99 6.66
N ARG A 88 2.61 17.15 6.84
CA ARG A 88 2.17 18.15 7.83
C ARG A 88 0.74 18.59 7.61
N ALA A 89 0.37 18.89 6.38
CA ALA A 89 -1.01 19.27 6.02
C ALA A 89 -2.02 18.17 6.40
N PHE A 90 -1.72 16.92 6.04
CA PHE A 90 -2.57 15.78 6.40
C PHE A 90 -2.66 15.59 7.91
N THR A 91 -1.53 15.62 8.62
CA THR A 91 -1.51 15.48 10.09
C THR A 91 -2.27 16.62 10.78
N ALA A 92 -2.09 17.86 10.34
CA ALA A 92 -2.83 18.99 10.91
C ALA A 92 -4.35 18.83 10.78
N LEU A 93 -4.82 18.35 9.62
CA LEU A 93 -6.23 18.04 9.41
C LEU A 93 -6.70 16.80 10.16
N HIS A 94 -5.82 15.82 10.36
CA HIS A 94 -6.10 14.64 11.17
C HIS A 94 -6.35 15.04 12.64
N GLU A 95 -5.47 15.86 13.22
CA GLU A 95 -5.67 16.36 14.59
C GLU A 95 -6.89 17.29 14.71
N LEU A 96 -7.18 18.07 13.67
CA LEU A 96 -8.44 18.80 13.60
C LEU A 96 -9.65 17.83 13.61
N GLY A 97 -9.54 16.69 12.95
CA GLY A 97 -10.58 15.65 13.01
C GLY A 97 -10.85 15.18 14.44
N HIS A 98 -9.81 14.97 15.25
CA HIS A 98 -9.97 14.64 16.67
C HIS A 98 -10.64 15.78 17.44
N HIS A 99 -10.25 17.03 17.18
CA HIS A 99 -10.89 18.18 17.79
C HIS A 99 -12.40 18.17 17.52
N LEU A 100 -12.82 18.07 16.25
CA LEU A 100 -14.23 18.05 15.86
C LEU A 100 -15.00 16.90 16.52
N GLN A 101 -14.43 15.70 16.54
CA GLN A 101 -15.07 14.53 17.13
C GLN A 101 -15.21 14.62 18.65
N GLN A 102 -14.32 15.35 19.34
CA GLN A 102 -14.37 15.50 20.80
C GLN A 102 -15.14 16.76 21.23
N SER A 103 -15.24 17.77 20.37
CA SER A 103 -15.95 19.02 20.67
C SER A 103 -17.45 18.97 20.32
N ASP A 104 -17.82 18.16 19.32
CA ASP A 104 -19.21 17.99 18.90
C ASP A 104 -19.85 16.76 19.57
N PRO A 105 -20.94 16.92 20.35
CA PRO A 105 -21.56 15.82 21.09
C PRO A 105 -22.08 14.68 20.21
N ASP A 106 -22.60 14.99 19.02
CA ASP A 106 -23.20 13.97 18.13
C ASP A 106 -22.11 13.12 17.47
N LEU A 107 -20.99 13.76 17.08
CA LEU A 107 -19.81 13.05 16.60
C LEU A 107 -19.19 12.17 17.70
N ALA A 108 -19.06 12.69 18.91
CA ALA A 108 -18.52 11.98 20.06
C ALA A 108 -19.37 10.74 20.40
N GLU A 109 -20.70 10.90 20.48
CA GLU A 109 -21.62 9.79 20.72
C GLU A 109 -21.46 8.69 19.65
N THR A 110 -21.29 9.08 18.39
CA THR A 110 -21.10 8.11 17.29
C THR A 110 -19.80 7.31 17.43
N VAL A 111 -18.72 7.91 17.93
CA VAL A 111 -17.47 7.21 18.24
C VAL A 111 -17.68 6.24 19.40
N ASP A 112 -18.31 6.68 20.49
CA ASP A 112 -18.56 5.87 21.69
C ASP A 112 -19.38 4.60 21.39
N LEU A 113 -20.32 4.67 20.45
CA LEU A 113 -21.12 3.52 20.00
C LEU A 113 -20.28 2.38 19.37
N HIS A 114 -19.02 2.62 19.03
CA HIS A 114 -18.12 1.60 18.48
C HIS A 114 -17.32 0.85 19.57
N GLU A 115 -17.50 1.20 20.86
CA GLU A 115 -16.96 0.52 22.04
C GLU A 115 -15.48 0.12 21.87
N ALA A 116 -15.18 -1.18 21.78
CA ALA A 116 -13.83 -1.74 21.65
C ALA A 116 -13.12 -1.35 20.34
N ALA A 117 -13.83 -0.81 19.37
CA ALA A 117 -13.29 -0.32 18.10
C ALA A 117 -13.33 1.22 18.00
N ALA A 118 -13.67 1.94 19.07
CA ALA A 118 -13.77 3.41 19.09
C ALA A 118 -12.50 4.07 18.56
N ASP A 119 -11.33 3.78 19.14
CA ASP A 119 -10.04 4.35 18.68
C ASP A 119 -9.77 4.10 17.19
N GLN A 120 -10.03 2.89 16.70
CA GLN A 120 -9.82 2.53 15.29
C GLN A 120 -10.81 3.21 14.36
N PHE A 121 -12.04 3.42 14.82
CA PHE A 121 -13.08 4.12 14.07
C PHE A 121 -12.79 5.62 14.03
N GLU A 122 -12.43 6.22 15.16
CA GLU A 122 -12.05 7.63 15.29
C GLU A 122 -10.87 7.96 14.38
N ASP A 123 -9.77 7.21 14.47
CA ASP A 123 -8.58 7.37 13.63
C ASP A 123 -8.91 7.24 12.14
N ALA A 124 -9.73 6.24 11.77
CA ALA A 124 -10.12 6.03 10.39
C ALA A 124 -11.02 7.15 9.85
N ALA A 125 -11.88 7.73 10.69
CA ALA A 125 -12.72 8.87 10.36
C ALA A 125 -11.88 10.15 10.20
N CYS A 126 -10.92 10.40 11.09
CA CYS A 126 -9.93 11.48 10.95
C CYS A 126 -9.15 11.38 9.64
N ASP A 127 -8.66 10.19 9.28
CA ASP A 127 -7.97 9.95 8.02
C ASP A 127 -8.86 10.23 6.80
N ALA A 128 -10.11 9.79 6.83
CA ALA A 128 -11.07 10.01 5.75
C ALA A 128 -11.41 11.51 5.61
N PHE A 129 -11.69 12.19 6.73
CA PHE A 129 -11.93 13.63 6.80
C PHE A 129 -10.76 14.43 6.23
N ALA A 130 -9.53 14.18 6.71
CA ALA A 130 -8.34 14.87 6.23
C ALA A 130 -8.14 14.65 4.71
N ALA A 131 -8.39 13.44 4.22
CA ALA A 131 -8.31 13.16 2.79
C ALA A 131 -9.39 13.88 1.97
N ASP A 132 -10.59 14.07 2.50
CA ASP A 132 -11.71 14.75 1.82
C ASP A 132 -11.54 16.28 1.84
N VAL A 133 -10.91 16.86 2.86
CA VAL A 133 -10.55 18.30 2.86
C VAL A 133 -9.44 18.60 1.84
N ILE A 134 -8.37 17.79 1.79
CA ILE A 134 -7.25 18.00 0.84
C ILE A 134 -7.66 17.67 -0.60
N LEU A 135 -8.38 16.57 -0.80
CA LEU A 135 -8.87 16.11 -2.09
C LEU A 135 -10.39 16.31 -2.16
N SER A 136 -10.79 17.59 -2.18
CA SER A 136 -12.20 17.98 -2.23
C SER A 136 -12.92 17.38 -3.44
N GLU A 137 -14.23 17.20 -3.30
CA GLU A 137 -15.06 16.67 -4.39
C GLU A 137 -14.96 17.53 -5.67
N GLU A 138 -14.82 18.85 -5.53
CA GLU A 138 -14.62 19.74 -6.67
C GLU A 138 -13.28 19.45 -7.38
N LEU A 139 -12.18 19.33 -6.65
CA LEU A 139 -10.87 19.00 -7.23
C LEU A 139 -10.88 17.61 -7.87
N VAL A 140 -11.51 16.64 -7.21
CA VAL A 140 -11.66 15.28 -7.71
C VAL A 140 -12.46 15.29 -9.01
N THR A 141 -13.64 15.90 -9.05
CA THR A 141 -14.52 15.96 -10.23
C THR A 141 -13.87 16.74 -11.38
N ARG A 142 -13.08 17.77 -11.06
CA ARG A 142 -12.35 18.56 -12.07
C ARG A 142 -11.27 17.74 -12.78
N HIS A 143 -10.59 16.83 -12.07
CA HIS A 143 -9.42 16.13 -12.60
C HIS A 143 -9.65 14.66 -12.93
N LEU A 144 -10.54 13.98 -12.23
CA LEU A 144 -10.91 12.58 -12.44
C LEU A 144 -12.28 12.53 -13.14
N PRO A 145 -12.38 11.89 -14.31
CA PRO A 145 -13.65 11.78 -15.02
C PRO A 145 -14.63 10.85 -14.29
N ALA A 146 -15.90 10.89 -14.71
CA ALA A 146 -16.88 9.87 -14.36
C ALA A 146 -16.51 8.55 -15.08
N GLY A 147 -15.60 7.79 -14.47
CA GLY A 147 -15.04 6.56 -15.02
C GLY A 147 -13.62 6.30 -14.52
N THR A 148 -13.01 5.21 -14.98
CA THR A 148 -11.60 4.91 -14.69
C THR A 148 -10.72 6.10 -15.09
N PRO A 149 -9.92 6.69 -14.17
CA PRO A 149 -9.01 7.78 -14.52
C PRO A 149 -7.81 7.32 -15.33
N THR A 150 -7.34 8.15 -16.26
CA THR A 150 -6.05 7.97 -16.93
C THR A 150 -4.89 8.26 -15.97
N ALA A 151 -3.68 7.78 -16.28
CA ALA A 151 -2.48 8.17 -15.53
C ALA A 151 -2.26 9.70 -15.56
N ASP A 152 -2.56 10.36 -16.68
CA ASP A 152 -2.46 11.82 -16.79
C ASP A 152 -3.52 12.55 -15.93
N ASN A 153 -4.73 12.00 -15.78
CA ASN A 153 -5.75 12.54 -14.85
C ASN A 153 -5.23 12.55 -13.40
N VAL A 154 -4.62 11.45 -12.98
CA VAL A 154 -4.08 11.31 -11.63
C VAL A 154 -2.87 12.24 -11.42
N VAL A 155 -2.01 12.39 -12.43
CA VAL A 155 -0.92 13.38 -12.41
C VAL A 155 -1.47 14.81 -12.32
N ALA A 156 -2.55 15.13 -13.04
CA ALA A 156 -3.19 16.43 -12.98
C ALA A 156 -3.78 16.71 -11.58
N LEU A 157 -4.46 15.73 -10.98
CA LEU A 157 -4.96 15.82 -9.61
C LEU A 157 -3.82 16.06 -8.60
N ARG A 158 -2.69 15.36 -8.75
CA ARG A 158 -1.51 15.56 -7.91
C ARG A 158 -0.95 16.97 -8.01
N ARG A 159 -0.91 17.55 -9.21
CA ARG A 159 -0.43 18.92 -9.45
C ARG A 159 -1.40 19.98 -8.95
N GLY A 160 -2.70 19.69 -8.99
CA GLY A 160 -3.77 20.58 -8.53
C GLY A 160 -4.03 20.55 -7.02
N SER A 161 -3.32 19.71 -6.26
CA SER A 161 -3.55 19.53 -4.82
C SER A 161 -2.24 19.54 -4.01
N THR A 162 -2.36 19.79 -2.71
CA THR A 162 -1.27 19.65 -1.73
C THR A 162 -1.10 18.22 -1.22
N ALA A 163 -1.95 17.29 -1.70
CA ALA A 163 -1.96 15.89 -1.34
C ALA A 163 -0.63 15.19 -1.64
N SER A 164 -0.27 14.23 -0.79
CA SER A 164 0.83 13.33 -1.07
C SER A 164 0.55 12.44 -2.29
N ARG A 165 1.61 11.97 -2.96
CA ARG A 165 1.50 11.00 -4.07
C ARG A 165 0.68 9.77 -3.69
N ALA A 166 0.86 9.25 -2.47
CA ALA A 166 0.14 8.09 -1.97
C ALA A 166 -1.37 8.38 -1.83
N ALA A 167 -1.73 9.53 -1.27
CA ALA A 167 -3.14 9.93 -1.12
C ALA A 167 -3.84 10.06 -2.48
N VAL A 168 -3.17 10.67 -3.47
CA VAL A 168 -3.69 10.77 -4.84
C VAL A 168 -3.85 9.40 -5.48
N CYS A 169 -2.91 8.46 -5.27
CA CYS A 169 -3.04 7.09 -5.74
C CYS A 169 -4.22 6.35 -5.11
N VAL A 170 -4.46 6.53 -3.80
CA VAL A 170 -5.61 5.94 -3.10
C VAL A 170 -6.92 6.49 -3.67
N ARG A 171 -7.04 7.82 -3.83
CA ARG A 171 -8.23 8.45 -4.40
C ARG A 171 -8.49 7.98 -5.83
N ALA A 172 -7.44 7.88 -6.65
CA ALA A 172 -7.55 7.35 -8.00
C ALA A 172 -7.99 5.88 -8.03
N ALA A 173 -7.47 5.03 -7.13
CA ALA A 173 -7.87 3.63 -7.03
C ALA A 173 -9.35 3.48 -6.62
N GLN A 174 -9.87 4.38 -5.78
CA GLN A 174 -11.30 4.41 -5.41
C GLN A 174 -12.21 4.80 -6.59
N HIS A 175 -11.67 5.48 -7.62
CA HIS A 175 -12.41 5.90 -8.82
C HIS A 175 -12.26 4.93 -10.01
N LEU A 176 -11.53 3.81 -9.84
CA LEU A 176 -11.49 2.79 -10.87
C LEU A 176 -12.89 2.19 -11.04
N SER A 177 -13.40 2.17 -12.26
CA SER A 177 -14.71 1.56 -12.56
C SER A 177 -14.64 0.03 -12.67
N SER A 178 -13.43 -0.52 -12.61
CA SER A 178 -13.16 -1.94 -12.76
C SER A 178 -12.00 -2.38 -11.85
N PRO A 179 -11.87 -3.69 -11.57
CA PRO A 179 -10.75 -4.21 -10.80
C PRO A 179 -9.41 -3.76 -11.38
N GLY A 180 -8.49 -3.31 -10.51
CA GLY A 180 -7.23 -2.75 -10.97
C GLY A 180 -6.34 -2.18 -9.88
N HIS A 181 -5.28 -1.50 -10.32
CA HIS A 181 -4.23 -0.94 -9.48
C HIS A 181 -3.86 0.47 -9.92
N VAL A 182 -3.44 1.26 -8.94
CA VAL A 182 -2.70 2.50 -9.14
C VAL A 182 -1.37 2.34 -8.39
N LEU A 183 -0.27 2.35 -9.14
CA LEU A 183 1.08 2.09 -8.64
C LEU A 183 1.96 3.33 -8.76
N LEU A 184 2.82 3.51 -7.77
CA LEU A 184 3.91 4.47 -7.81
C LEU A 184 5.23 3.69 -7.78
N LEU A 185 6.05 3.86 -8.80
CA LEU A 185 7.33 3.17 -8.97
C LEU A 185 8.47 4.18 -8.96
N ASP A 186 9.64 3.80 -8.43
CA ASP A 186 10.86 4.59 -8.60
C ASP A 186 11.47 4.43 -10.01
N ALA A 187 12.64 5.03 -10.22
CA ALA A 187 13.34 5.03 -11.50
C ALA A 187 13.81 3.62 -11.92
N GLU A 188 13.91 2.70 -10.97
CA GLU A 188 14.31 1.31 -11.19
C GLU A 188 13.10 0.39 -11.45
N GLY A 189 11.87 0.90 -11.34
CA GLY A 189 10.65 0.12 -11.52
C GLY A 189 10.24 -0.66 -10.26
N THR A 190 10.73 -0.26 -9.08
CA THR A 190 10.35 -0.86 -7.80
C THR A 190 9.15 -0.15 -7.20
N VAL A 191 8.18 -0.91 -6.69
CA VAL A 191 6.93 -0.38 -6.12
C VAL A 191 7.22 0.37 -4.82
N GLN A 192 7.02 1.68 -4.85
CA GLN A 192 7.10 2.55 -3.68
C GLN A 192 5.75 2.66 -2.97
N PHE A 193 4.65 2.64 -3.74
CA PHE A 193 3.29 2.61 -3.21
C PHE A 193 2.35 1.90 -4.19
N ALA A 194 1.33 1.23 -3.66
CA ALA A 194 0.30 0.56 -4.46
C ALA A 194 -1.07 0.69 -3.78
N ALA A 195 -2.05 1.22 -4.52
CA ALA A 195 -3.46 1.16 -4.19
C ALA A 195 -4.18 0.25 -5.20
N SER A 196 -5.24 -0.44 -4.78
CA SER A 196 -5.94 -1.38 -5.65
C SER A 196 -7.42 -1.43 -5.34
N HIS A 197 -8.19 -1.69 -6.38
CA HIS A 197 -9.63 -1.87 -6.35
C HIS A 197 -9.95 -3.32 -6.70
N LEU A 198 -10.60 -4.04 -5.78
CA LEU A 198 -11.06 -5.42 -5.97
C LEU A 198 -9.99 -6.44 -6.41
N MET A 199 -8.70 -6.14 -6.21
CA MET A 199 -7.58 -7.02 -6.54
C MET A 199 -6.54 -7.04 -5.42
N PRO A 200 -5.79 -8.16 -5.24
CA PRO A 200 -4.65 -8.21 -4.33
C PRO A 200 -3.65 -7.10 -4.67
N ARG A 201 -3.03 -6.47 -3.67
CA ARG A 201 -2.08 -5.38 -3.92
C ARG A 201 -0.68 -5.92 -4.24
N PRO A 202 0.01 -5.42 -5.29
CA PRO A 202 1.45 -5.62 -5.42
C PRO A 202 2.19 -5.15 -4.17
N GLY A 203 3.21 -5.89 -3.77
CA GLY A 203 3.96 -5.60 -2.55
C GLY A 203 4.86 -4.39 -2.70
N ARG A 204 4.95 -3.54 -1.67
CA ARG A 204 5.98 -2.50 -1.60
C ARG A 204 7.38 -3.14 -1.66
N GLY A 205 8.29 -2.54 -2.41
CA GLY A 205 9.63 -3.06 -2.67
C GLY A 205 9.68 -4.19 -3.70
N SER A 206 8.55 -4.57 -4.31
CA SER A 206 8.56 -5.53 -5.42
C SER A 206 9.01 -4.86 -6.72
N ASP A 207 9.82 -5.58 -7.50
CA ASP A 207 10.28 -5.16 -8.81
C ASP A 207 9.21 -5.44 -9.88
N GLN A 208 8.89 -4.43 -10.67
CA GLN A 208 7.96 -4.49 -11.81
C GLN A 208 8.61 -4.04 -13.12
N SER A 209 9.92 -3.82 -13.14
CA SER A 209 10.68 -3.34 -14.31
C SER A 209 10.56 -4.26 -15.52
N SER A 210 10.28 -5.54 -15.31
CA SER A 210 10.06 -6.52 -16.38
C SER A 210 8.66 -6.44 -17.01
N ALA A 211 7.70 -5.72 -16.42
CA ALA A 211 6.35 -5.60 -16.95
C ALA A 211 6.35 -4.67 -18.18
N GLU A 212 5.68 -5.05 -19.27
CA GLU A 212 5.88 -4.43 -20.60
C GLU A 212 5.70 -2.90 -20.62
N VAL A 213 4.55 -2.40 -20.16
CA VAL A 213 4.27 -0.95 -20.10
C VAL A 213 5.30 -0.20 -19.23
N ILE A 214 5.72 -0.80 -18.10
CA ILE A 214 6.70 -0.21 -17.18
C ILE A 214 8.09 -0.18 -17.83
N ARG A 215 8.53 -1.31 -18.39
CA ARG A 215 9.80 -1.42 -19.11
C ARG A 215 9.91 -0.41 -20.23
N HIS A 216 8.82 -0.22 -20.99
CA HIS A 216 8.77 0.75 -22.08
C HIS A 216 8.83 2.18 -21.57
N ALA A 217 8.14 2.50 -20.47
CA ALA A 217 8.20 3.82 -19.86
C ALA A 217 9.60 4.14 -19.33
N LEU A 218 10.27 3.19 -18.67
CA LEU A 218 11.62 3.36 -18.11
C LEU A 218 12.70 3.39 -19.21
N GLY A 219 12.55 2.56 -20.24
CA GLY A 219 13.52 2.41 -21.32
C GLY A 219 13.43 3.47 -22.42
N ASN A 220 12.46 4.38 -22.37
CA ASN A 220 12.25 5.41 -23.39
C ASN A 220 12.36 6.84 -22.83
N PRO A 221 13.58 7.39 -22.70
CA PRO A 221 13.77 8.77 -22.23
C PRO A 221 13.12 9.80 -23.15
N THR A 222 13.02 9.53 -24.46
CA THR A 222 12.43 10.48 -25.44
C THR A 222 10.90 10.50 -25.37
N GLY A 223 10.28 9.42 -24.88
CA GLY A 223 8.85 9.33 -24.58
C GLY A 223 8.43 10.01 -23.26
N GLN A 224 9.35 10.71 -22.58
CA GLN A 224 9.10 11.38 -21.29
C GLN A 224 8.51 10.47 -20.21
N GLY A 225 8.83 9.16 -20.22
CA GLY A 225 8.28 8.21 -19.25
C GLY A 225 6.78 7.88 -19.44
N ARG A 226 6.20 8.16 -20.61
CA ARG A 226 4.82 7.77 -20.94
C ARG A 226 4.79 6.49 -21.76
N SER A 227 3.87 5.60 -21.41
CA SER A 227 3.65 4.33 -22.11
C SER A 227 2.22 3.86 -21.89
N ARG A 228 1.67 3.05 -22.80
CA ARG A 228 0.39 2.38 -22.63
C ARG A 228 0.37 1.05 -23.37
N GLY A 229 -0.50 0.15 -22.95
CA GLY A 229 -0.71 -1.13 -23.60
C GLY A 229 -1.13 -2.19 -22.60
N ARG A 230 -0.83 -3.44 -22.90
CA ARG A 230 -1.14 -4.56 -22.01
C ARG A 230 0.06 -4.91 -21.15
N THR A 231 -0.20 -5.34 -19.92
CA THR A 231 0.86 -5.72 -19.01
C THR A 231 0.40 -6.79 -18.04
N ARG A 232 1.34 -7.41 -17.34
CA ARG A 232 1.08 -8.36 -16.26
C ARG A 232 1.97 -8.00 -15.09
N LEU A 233 1.33 -7.67 -13.97
CA LEU A 233 2.04 -7.31 -12.75
C LEU A 233 2.53 -8.56 -12.01
N LEU A 234 3.61 -8.39 -11.26
CA LEU A 234 4.16 -9.43 -10.41
C LEU A 234 3.66 -9.26 -8.98
N TYR A 235 3.17 -10.34 -8.41
CA TYR A 235 2.78 -10.47 -7.02
C TYR A 235 3.87 -11.22 -6.22
N ARG A 236 3.59 -11.48 -4.94
CA ARG A 236 4.51 -12.19 -4.03
C ARG A 236 5.07 -13.46 -4.70
N ASN A 237 6.37 -13.71 -4.50
CA ASN A 237 7.14 -14.84 -5.03
C ASN A 237 7.25 -14.92 -6.56
N GLY A 238 6.93 -13.83 -7.28
CA GLY A 238 6.99 -13.77 -8.74
C GLY A 238 5.74 -14.33 -9.42
N ILE A 239 4.65 -14.55 -8.66
CA ILE A 239 3.36 -14.93 -9.26
C ILE A 239 2.93 -13.82 -10.21
N GLN A 240 2.74 -14.16 -11.47
CA GLN A 240 2.29 -13.21 -12.47
C GLN A 240 0.77 -13.13 -12.43
N GLY A 241 0.26 -11.90 -12.37
CA GLY A 241 -1.17 -11.63 -12.42
C GLY A 241 -1.82 -11.95 -13.75
N ASP A 242 -3.14 -11.73 -13.78
CA ASP A 242 -3.86 -11.57 -15.03
C ASP A 242 -3.27 -10.43 -15.87
N GLU A 243 -3.54 -10.48 -17.16
CA GLU A 243 -3.24 -9.39 -18.07
C GLU A 243 -4.14 -8.18 -17.73
N LEU A 244 -3.58 -6.98 -17.81
CA LEU A 244 -4.23 -5.72 -17.49
C LEU A 244 -3.96 -4.72 -18.62
N TYR A 245 -4.93 -3.87 -18.92
CA TYR A 245 -4.68 -2.64 -19.66
C TYR A 245 -3.98 -1.67 -18.72
N ALA A 246 -2.84 -1.12 -19.12
CA ALA A 246 -2.09 -0.20 -18.30
C ALA A 246 -1.65 1.04 -19.06
N GLN A 247 -1.60 2.15 -18.35
CA GLN A 247 -1.04 3.40 -18.81
C GLN A 247 -0.09 3.93 -17.74
N ALA A 248 1.07 4.41 -18.18
CA ALA A 248 2.11 4.97 -17.34
C ALA A 248 2.36 6.44 -17.68
N ALA A 249 2.61 7.26 -16.65
CA ALA A 249 2.97 8.66 -16.78
C ALA A 249 3.95 9.09 -15.67
N PRO A 250 4.86 10.05 -15.93
CA PRO A 250 5.77 10.57 -14.92
C PRO A 250 5.03 11.42 -13.87
N MET A 251 5.37 11.25 -12.59
CA MET A 251 4.81 12.01 -11.48
C MET A 251 5.89 12.31 -10.41
N ASP A 252 6.34 13.57 -10.35
CA ASP A 252 7.29 14.07 -9.34
C ASP A 252 8.56 13.21 -9.16
N GLY A 253 9.16 12.74 -10.26
CA GLY A 253 10.35 11.88 -10.23
C GLY A 253 10.07 10.38 -10.05
N TYR A 254 8.80 9.99 -10.00
CA TYR A 254 8.33 8.60 -9.98
C TYR A 254 7.59 8.27 -11.27
N LEU A 255 7.38 6.98 -11.53
CA LEU A 255 6.48 6.51 -12.56
C LEU A 255 5.14 6.11 -11.94
N LEU A 256 4.08 6.79 -12.33
CA LEU A 256 2.71 6.41 -11.99
C LEU A 256 2.20 5.42 -13.03
N VAL A 257 1.56 4.33 -12.60
CA VAL A 257 0.88 3.37 -13.48
C VAL A 257 -0.56 3.18 -13.02
N VAL A 258 -1.50 3.35 -13.93
CA VAL A 258 -2.89 2.91 -13.76
C VAL A 258 -3.07 1.64 -14.58
N ALA A 259 -3.54 0.56 -13.95
CA ALA A 259 -3.74 -0.73 -14.59
C ALA A 259 -5.12 -1.31 -14.23
N VAL A 260 -5.91 -1.73 -15.21
CA VAL A 260 -7.30 -2.20 -15.04
C VAL A 260 -7.59 -3.44 -15.89
N THR A 261 -8.55 -4.25 -15.47
CA THR A 261 -8.97 -5.45 -16.21
C THR A 261 -9.76 -5.12 -17.48
N ASP A 262 -10.48 -4.01 -17.48
CA ASP A 262 -11.35 -3.55 -18.58
C ASP A 262 -11.67 -2.05 -18.45
N HIS A 263 -12.51 -1.52 -19.36
CA HIS A 263 -12.93 -0.12 -19.38
C HIS A 263 -11.77 0.89 -19.32
N ALA A 264 -10.66 0.56 -20.00
CA ALA A 264 -9.49 1.43 -20.10
C ALA A 264 -9.77 2.59 -21.06
N PRO A 265 -9.90 3.84 -20.57
CA PRO A 265 -10.30 4.98 -21.41
C PRO A 265 -9.24 5.40 -22.44
N TRP A 266 -8.00 4.95 -22.28
CA TRP A 266 -6.89 5.22 -23.20
C TRP A 266 -6.82 4.25 -24.39
N GLU A 267 -7.70 3.24 -24.44
CA GLU A 267 -7.84 2.35 -25.59
C GLU A 267 -8.89 2.93 -26.55
N THR A 268 -8.55 3.02 -27.84
CA THR A 268 -9.38 3.73 -28.85
C THR A 268 -10.51 2.88 -29.44
N GLY A 269 -10.84 1.74 -28.84
CA GLY A 269 -11.85 0.80 -29.35
C GLY A 269 -12.68 0.18 -28.23
N PHE A 270 -13.68 -0.62 -28.60
CA PHE A 270 -14.47 -1.40 -27.63
C PHE A 270 -13.54 -2.40 -26.91
N THR A 271 -13.13 -2.07 -25.68
CA THR A 271 -12.34 -2.96 -24.84
C THR A 271 -13.23 -4.08 -24.30
N LEU A 272 -13.01 -5.29 -24.80
CA LEU A 272 -13.53 -6.50 -24.16
C LEU A 272 -12.83 -6.70 -22.82
N PRO A 273 -13.53 -7.26 -21.81
CA PRO A 273 -12.89 -7.74 -20.61
C PRO A 273 -11.74 -8.67 -20.92
N ILE A 274 -10.60 -8.45 -20.27
CA ILE A 274 -9.46 -9.36 -20.44
C ILE A 274 -9.88 -10.74 -19.94
N ALA A 275 -9.58 -11.78 -20.73
CA ALA A 275 -9.80 -13.15 -20.33
C ALA A 275 -9.02 -13.42 -19.04
N GLN A 276 -9.75 -13.62 -17.94
CA GLN A 276 -9.18 -14.02 -16.66
C GLN A 276 -8.66 -15.45 -16.82
N ASN A 277 -7.34 -15.59 -16.91
CA ASN A 277 -6.69 -16.89 -16.96
C ASN A 277 -6.27 -17.36 -15.56
N GLY A 278 -6.47 -16.50 -14.56
CA GLY A 278 -6.00 -16.70 -13.21
C GLY A 278 -4.51 -16.38 -13.08
N PRO A 279 -4.00 -16.32 -11.83
CA PRO A 279 -2.59 -16.08 -11.58
C PRO A 279 -1.74 -17.17 -12.25
N ALA A 280 -0.68 -16.77 -12.96
CA ALA A 280 0.29 -17.68 -13.53
C ALA A 280 1.52 -17.76 -12.62
N ALA A 281 1.89 -18.97 -12.23
CA ALA A 281 3.14 -19.20 -11.51
C ALA A 281 4.35 -18.81 -12.37
N ALA A 282 5.37 -18.19 -11.75
CA ALA A 282 6.63 -17.86 -12.41
C ALA A 282 7.32 -19.10 -12.97
N TRP A 283 7.89 -18.97 -14.16
CA TRP A 283 8.87 -19.93 -14.67
C TRP A 283 10.16 -19.86 -13.85
N ARG A 284 10.67 -21.03 -13.49
CA ARG A 284 11.91 -21.21 -12.72
C ARG A 284 12.69 -22.37 -13.33
N ILE A 285 14.01 -22.30 -13.27
CA ILE A 285 14.88 -23.42 -13.61
C ILE A 285 15.32 -24.09 -12.31
N CYS A 286 15.31 -25.42 -12.27
CA CYS A 286 15.83 -26.17 -11.14
C CYS A 286 17.33 -25.92 -10.98
N VAL A 287 17.73 -25.29 -9.87
CA VAL A 287 19.13 -24.96 -9.55
C VAL A 287 20.02 -26.20 -9.31
N ARG A 288 19.45 -27.41 -9.23
CA ARG A 288 20.25 -28.63 -9.13
C ARG A 288 20.74 -29.04 -10.52
N PRO A 289 22.07 -29.19 -10.73
CA PRO A 289 22.64 -29.54 -12.03
C PRO A 289 22.08 -30.84 -12.62
N GLU A 290 21.69 -31.78 -11.76
CA GLU A 290 21.14 -33.09 -12.15
C GLU A 290 19.73 -33.00 -12.75
N CYS A 291 18.96 -31.95 -12.45
CA CYS A 291 17.58 -31.82 -12.90
C CYS A 291 17.47 -30.80 -14.04
N GLY A 292 17.93 -29.56 -13.81
CA GLY A 292 17.90 -28.48 -14.80
C GLY A 292 16.52 -28.11 -15.39
N GLU A 293 15.44 -28.73 -14.90
CA GLU A 293 14.11 -28.60 -15.50
C GLU A 293 13.52 -27.20 -15.29
N GLU A 294 12.86 -26.67 -16.33
CA GLU A 294 11.97 -25.53 -16.23
C GLU A 294 10.63 -25.93 -15.62
N PHE A 295 10.22 -25.29 -14.53
CA PHE A 295 8.97 -25.58 -13.84
C PHE A 295 8.26 -24.32 -13.38
N ARG A 296 6.97 -24.47 -13.06
CA ARG A 296 6.11 -23.44 -12.47
C ARG A 296 5.63 -23.91 -11.10
N THR A 297 5.64 -23.03 -10.11
CA THR A 297 5.06 -23.30 -8.79
C THR A 297 4.46 -22.04 -8.18
N PHE A 298 3.34 -22.22 -7.45
CA PHE A 298 2.75 -21.18 -6.61
C PHE A 298 3.28 -21.23 -5.17
N GLU A 299 3.99 -22.32 -4.80
CA GLU A 299 4.55 -22.47 -3.46
C GLU A 299 5.64 -21.44 -3.20
N GLY A 300 5.74 -20.99 -1.95
CA GLY A 300 6.79 -20.08 -1.53
C GLY A 300 8.19 -20.72 -1.59
N PRO A 301 9.24 -19.89 -1.58
CA PRO A 301 10.60 -20.38 -1.49
C PRO A 301 10.82 -21.14 -0.17
N CYS A 302 11.69 -22.14 -0.20
CA CYS A 302 12.13 -22.84 0.99
C CYS A 302 12.75 -21.85 1.99
N ALA A 303 12.25 -21.83 3.22
CA ALA A 303 12.72 -20.93 4.28
C ALA A 303 14.23 -21.05 4.57
N ARG A 304 14.86 -22.19 4.28
CA ARG A 304 16.28 -22.44 4.58
C ARG A 304 17.23 -21.99 3.47
N CYS A 305 16.84 -22.13 2.20
CA CYS A 305 17.74 -21.87 1.07
C CYS A 305 17.24 -20.82 0.08
N GLY A 306 16.06 -20.24 0.32
CA GLY A 306 15.44 -19.23 -0.57
C GLY A 306 15.02 -19.76 -1.95
N ASN A 307 15.28 -21.03 -2.27
CA ASN A 307 14.94 -21.64 -3.55
C ASN A 307 13.61 -22.39 -3.49
N HIS A 308 12.91 -22.44 -4.62
CA HIS A 308 11.61 -23.11 -4.72
C HIS A 308 11.77 -24.62 -4.87
N THR A 309 10.80 -25.37 -4.39
CA THR A 309 10.75 -26.82 -4.57
C THR A 309 10.40 -27.14 -6.02
N CYS A 310 11.29 -27.84 -6.71
CA CYS A 310 11.05 -28.27 -8.09
C CYS A 310 9.91 -29.29 -8.12
N THR A 311 8.91 -29.09 -8.98
CA THR A 311 7.75 -29.99 -9.11
C THR A 311 8.13 -31.37 -9.68
N LYS A 312 9.23 -31.44 -10.45
CA LYS A 312 9.74 -32.69 -11.03
C LYS A 312 10.53 -33.53 -10.04
N CYS A 313 11.51 -32.93 -9.35
CA CYS A 313 12.38 -33.68 -8.42
C CYS A 313 11.98 -33.59 -6.95
N GLY A 314 10.96 -32.78 -6.62
CA GLY A 314 10.44 -32.60 -5.26
C GLY A 314 11.43 -31.98 -4.27
N ARG A 315 12.52 -31.37 -4.76
CA ARG A 315 13.62 -30.87 -3.93
C ARG A 315 13.97 -29.43 -4.28
N CYS A 316 14.43 -28.69 -3.26
CA CYS A 316 15.02 -27.37 -3.39
C CYS A 316 16.57 -27.46 -3.39
N ALA A 317 17.26 -26.33 -3.28
CA ALA A 317 18.72 -26.25 -3.24
C ALA A 317 19.35 -26.70 -1.91
N CYS A 318 18.54 -27.08 -0.90
CA CYS A 318 19.08 -27.56 0.36
C CYS A 318 19.89 -28.84 0.13
N ALA A 319 21.08 -28.90 0.73
CA ALA A 319 21.77 -30.17 0.90
C ALA A 319 20.82 -31.13 1.65
N PRO A 320 20.71 -32.40 1.23
CA PRO A 320 19.93 -33.38 1.95
C PRO A 320 20.45 -33.41 3.39
N ALA A 321 19.55 -33.28 4.37
CA ALA A 321 19.89 -33.47 5.76
C ALA A 321 20.26 -34.95 5.96
N VAL A 322 21.54 -35.27 5.80
CA VAL A 322 22.06 -36.57 6.18
C VAL A 322 22.04 -36.57 7.71
N LYS A 323 21.20 -37.42 8.31
CA LYS A 323 21.30 -37.68 9.74
C LYS A 323 22.67 -38.30 9.97
N GLU A 324 23.58 -37.56 10.58
CA GLU A 324 24.91 -38.05 10.94
C GLU A 324 24.88 -38.59 12.38
N ARG A 325 25.68 -39.63 12.64
CA ARG A 325 25.87 -40.22 13.96
C ARG A 325 27.37 -40.36 14.20
N ASP A 326 27.78 -40.10 15.44
CA ASP A 326 29.15 -40.33 15.87
C ASP A 326 29.31 -41.79 16.28
N CYS A 327 30.31 -42.48 15.73
CA CYS A 327 30.61 -43.84 16.11
C CYS A 327 31.37 -43.89 17.44
N THR A 328 30.84 -44.63 18.41
CA THR A 328 31.45 -44.77 19.76
C THR A 328 32.80 -45.52 19.77
N ARG A 329 33.21 -46.17 18.68
CA ARG A 329 34.46 -46.94 18.60
C ARG A 329 35.58 -46.20 17.86
N CYS A 330 35.32 -45.74 16.64
CA CYS A 330 36.33 -45.04 15.84
C CYS A 330 36.28 -43.52 15.99
N GLY A 331 35.26 -42.96 16.65
CA GLY A 331 35.11 -41.51 16.86
C GLY A 331 34.75 -40.72 15.61
N LEU A 332 34.53 -41.36 14.46
CA LEU A 332 34.20 -40.69 13.20
C LEU A 332 32.71 -40.34 13.15
N ARG A 333 32.41 -39.14 12.61
CA ARG A 333 31.06 -38.69 12.27
C ARG A 333 30.68 -39.24 10.90
N LEU A 334 29.69 -40.13 10.86
CA LEU A 334 29.32 -40.86 9.66
C LEU A 334 27.81 -40.75 9.38
N PRO A 335 27.38 -40.80 8.10
CA PRO A 335 25.97 -40.89 7.74
C PRO A 335 25.26 -42.07 8.44
N ALA A 336 24.04 -41.86 8.97
CA ALA A 336 23.28 -42.86 9.72
C ALA A 336 23.01 -44.17 8.96
N ARG A 337 23.07 -44.15 7.62
CA ARG A 337 22.99 -45.36 6.77
C ARG A 337 24.16 -46.34 6.96
N LEU A 338 25.28 -45.87 7.52
CA LEU A 338 26.45 -46.70 7.84
C LEU A 338 26.34 -47.34 9.23
N PHE A 339 25.19 -47.23 9.90
CA PHE A 339 24.87 -47.87 11.17
C PHE A 339 23.70 -48.82 10.98
N ASP A 340 23.76 -50.00 11.61
CA ASP A 340 22.66 -50.96 11.55
C ASP A 340 21.57 -50.58 12.56
N GLY A 341 20.49 -49.99 12.04
CA GLY A 341 19.33 -49.57 12.84
C GLY A 341 19.74 -48.63 13.97
N ALA A 342 19.46 -49.03 15.22
CA ALA A 342 19.77 -48.24 16.42
C ALA A 342 21.23 -48.38 16.90
N ALA A 343 22.08 -49.18 16.26
CA ALA A 343 23.46 -49.42 16.72
C ALA A 343 24.29 -48.13 16.83
N ASN A 344 25.11 -48.03 17.88
CA ASN A 344 26.03 -46.91 18.12
C ASN A 344 27.44 -47.14 17.53
N ARG A 345 27.56 -48.17 16.68
CA ARG A 345 28.79 -48.57 15.97
C ARG A 345 28.51 -48.57 14.48
N CYS A 346 29.43 -48.04 13.68
CA CYS A 346 29.33 -48.09 12.23
C CYS A 346 29.65 -49.51 11.73
N ARG A 347 29.20 -49.84 10.52
CA ARG A 347 29.37 -51.16 9.89
C ARG A 347 30.81 -51.63 9.78
N ASP A 348 31.76 -50.70 9.62
CA ASP A 348 33.19 -51.02 9.56
C ASP A 348 33.78 -51.36 10.94
N CYS A 349 33.07 -50.99 12.00
CA CYS A 349 33.43 -51.21 13.40
C CYS A 349 32.55 -52.26 14.10
N SER A 350 31.55 -52.80 13.39
CA SER A 350 30.62 -53.84 13.84
C SER A 350 31.36 -55.11 14.21
#